data_AF-X1CR52-F1
#
_entry.id   AF-X1CR52-F1
#
_cell.length_a   1.000
_cell.length_b   1.000
_cell.length_c   1.000
_cell.angle_alpha   90.00
_cell.angle_beta   90.00
_cell.angle_gamma   90.00
#
_symmetry.space_group_name_H-M   'P 1'
#
loop_
_entity.id
_entity.type
_entity.pdbx_description
1 polymer ?
#
loop_
_entity_poly.entity_id
_entity_poly.type
_entity_poly.pdbx_seq_one_letter_code
_entity_poly.pdbx_strand_id
1 'polypeptide(L)'
;MWLFLSTEIMFFAGLIGTYIVLRFGAPSWPLPHEVHLSEPIGAFNTFVLICSSVTVVLALEAARVNRVGQAKGWIAATLLLGCVFLGVKAYEYQAKFSHGIYPQKPHSLIYEKPDLAYASMVRQSLEAHQVRLARAENPSTDEQDQLAVTGTLLRHFARPAELTAAQSGNQQGQVVLNRLAAAIMPHGDQMPVQRKLLEQEKQKLEKRRDGLDTKLSPLRTQQKALQSRGPENVATEEQLSELNKKIA
;
A
#
# COMPACT_ATOMS: atom_id res chain seq x y z
N MET A 1 -44.03 2.29 -14.84
CA MET A 1 -42.79 3.05 -15.06
C MET A 1 -42.47 3.99 -13.90
N TRP A 2 -43.34 4.95 -13.55
CA TRP A 2 -43.08 5.87 -12.44
C TRP A 2 -42.79 5.21 -11.08
N LEU A 3 -43.58 4.21 -10.66
CA LEU A 3 -43.32 3.49 -9.40
C LEU A 3 -41.96 2.75 -9.41
N PHE A 4 -41.58 2.18 -10.54
CA PHE A 4 -40.28 1.51 -10.72
C PHE A 4 -39.12 2.51 -10.63
N LEU A 5 -39.26 3.70 -11.25
CA LEU A 5 -38.29 4.79 -11.11
C LEU A 5 -38.16 5.23 -9.64
N SER A 6 -39.27 5.34 -8.90
CA SER A 6 -39.24 5.69 -7.48
C SER A 6 -38.48 4.66 -6.64
N THR A 7 -38.65 3.36 -6.90
CA THR A 7 -37.92 2.31 -6.16
C THR A 7 -36.41 2.37 -6.41
N GLU A 8 -35.99 2.64 -7.66
CA GLU A 8 -34.57 2.82 -7.99
C GLU A 8 -33.97 4.06 -7.31
N ILE A 9 -34.71 5.18 -7.27
CA ILE A 9 -34.27 6.39 -6.55
C ILE A 9 -34.07 6.09 -5.06
N MET A 10 -35.00 5.36 -4.43
CA MET A 10 -34.86 4.97 -3.02
C MET A 10 -33.66 4.04 -2.79
N PHE A 11 -33.40 3.10 -3.70
CA PHE A 11 -32.24 2.21 -3.64
C PHE A 11 -30.92 2.99 -3.69
N PHE A 12 -30.74 3.89 -4.66
CA PHE A 12 -29.54 4.72 -4.76
C PHE A 12 -29.41 5.72 -3.60
N ALA A 13 -30.53 6.26 -3.09
CA ALA A 13 -30.52 7.09 -1.90
C ALA A 13 -29.95 6.36 -0.67
N GLY A 14 -30.31 5.09 -0.49
CA GLY A 14 -29.73 4.24 0.56
C GLY A 14 -28.21 4.02 0.40
N LEU A 15 -27.75 3.78 -0.84
CA LEU A 15 -26.32 3.62 -1.13
C LEU A 15 -25.53 4.92 -0.88
N ILE A 16 -26.05 6.06 -1.33
CA ILE A 16 -25.43 7.38 -1.10
C ILE A 16 -25.43 7.72 0.40
N GLY A 17 -26.54 7.47 1.10
CA GLY A 17 -26.65 7.66 2.54
C GLY A 17 -25.61 6.84 3.30
N THR A 18 -25.43 5.57 2.92
CA THR A 18 -24.38 4.70 3.47
C THR A 18 -22.99 5.28 3.24
N TYR A 19 -22.69 5.75 2.02
CA TYR A 19 -21.42 6.42 1.72
C TYR A 19 -21.19 7.65 2.60
N ILE A 20 -22.19 8.50 2.78
CA ILE A 20 -22.10 9.72 3.62
C ILE A 20 -21.78 9.35 5.07
N VAL A 21 -22.54 8.41 5.66
CA VAL A 21 -22.32 7.96 7.04
C VAL A 21 -20.91 7.39 7.22
N LEU A 22 -20.45 6.54 6.29
CA LEU A 22 -19.08 6.00 6.32
C LEU A 22 -18.02 7.10 6.15
N ARG A 23 -18.27 8.08 5.28
CA ARG A 23 -17.33 9.18 5.01
C ARG A 23 -17.09 10.07 6.21
N PHE A 24 -18.14 10.37 6.97
CA PHE A 24 -18.07 11.21 8.17
C PHE A 24 -17.74 10.42 9.44
N GLY A 25 -18.03 9.12 9.48
CA GLY A 25 -17.67 8.24 10.60
C GLY A 25 -16.21 7.77 10.59
N ALA A 26 -15.51 7.88 9.45
CA ALA A 26 -14.12 7.47 9.34
C ALA A 26 -13.15 8.57 9.79
N PRO A 27 -12.19 8.28 10.69
CA PRO A 27 -11.21 9.27 11.17
C PRO A 27 -10.23 9.72 10.07
N SER A 28 -10.00 8.87 9.07
CA SER A 28 -9.24 9.16 7.86
C SER A 28 -9.94 8.55 6.65
N TRP A 29 -9.73 9.13 5.48
CA TRP A 29 -10.35 8.66 4.24
C TRP A 29 -9.33 8.65 3.11
N PRO A 30 -9.42 7.69 2.17
CA PRO A 30 -8.45 7.56 1.11
C PRO A 30 -8.38 8.84 0.27
N LEU A 31 -7.15 9.27 0.00
CA LEU A 31 -6.89 10.40 -0.87
C LEU A 31 -7.15 10.00 -2.35
N PRO A 32 -7.53 10.91 -3.25
CA PRO A 32 -7.83 10.59 -4.66
C PRO A 32 -6.72 9.80 -5.38
N HIS A 33 -5.46 10.06 -5.05
CA HIS A 33 -4.31 9.34 -5.60
C HIS A 33 -4.17 7.89 -5.10
N GLU A 34 -4.75 7.53 -3.95
CA GLU A 34 -4.67 6.19 -3.37
C GLU A 34 -5.67 5.23 -4.02
N VAL A 35 -6.77 5.76 -4.53
CA VAL A 35 -7.81 5.00 -5.23
C VAL A 35 -7.57 4.93 -6.75
N HIS A 36 -6.44 5.48 -7.23
CA HIS A 36 -6.05 5.55 -8.64
C HIS A 36 -7.21 6.04 -9.52
N LEU A 37 -7.90 7.10 -9.07
CA LEU A 37 -8.96 7.72 -9.84
C LEU A 37 -8.35 8.56 -10.95
N SER A 38 -8.79 8.36 -12.18
CA SER A 38 -8.41 9.20 -13.31
C SER A 38 -9.56 10.14 -13.64
N GLU A 39 -9.53 11.34 -13.09
CA GLU A 39 -10.52 12.40 -13.31
C GLU A 39 -10.83 12.66 -14.80
N PRO A 40 -9.85 12.79 -15.73
CA PRO A 40 -10.15 13.08 -17.12
C PRO A 40 -10.88 11.93 -17.84
N ILE A 41 -10.57 10.69 -17.49
CA ILE A 41 -11.24 9.49 -18.05
C ILE A 41 -12.68 9.42 -17.53
N GLY A 42 -12.89 9.68 -16.23
CA GLY A 42 -14.23 9.75 -15.65
C GLY A 42 -15.08 10.87 -16.25
N ALA A 43 -14.50 12.05 -16.45
CA ALA A 43 -15.16 13.18 -17.09
C ALA A 43 -15.56 12.88 -18.54
N PHE A 44 -14.65 12.30 -19.32
CA PHE A 44 -14.94 11.83 -20.68
C PHE A 44 -16.08 10.81 -20.70
N ASN A 45 -16.06 9.83 -19.78
CA ASN A 45 -17.10 8.81 -19.71
C ASN A 45 -18.47 9.41 -19.33
N THR A 46 -18.48 10.47 -18.53
CA THR A 46 -19.70 11.21 -18.17
C THR A 46 -20.23 11.98 -19.39
N PHE A 47 -19.35 12.60 -20.17
CA PHE A 47 -19.71 13.25 -21.43
C PHE A 47 -20.35 12.25 -22.41
N VAL A 48 -19.80 11.03 -22.53
CA VAL A 48 -20.39 9.95 -23.34
C VAL A 48 -21.83 9.62 -22.90
N LEU A 49 -22.10 9.52 -21.59
CA LEU A 49 -23.46 9.29 -21.08
C LEU A 49 -24.42 10.44 -21.39
N ILE A 50 -23.96 11.69 -21.27
CA ILE A 50 -24.78 12.86 -21.61
C ILE A 50 -25.13 12.83 -23.10
N CYS A 51 -24.16 12.59 -23.98
CA CYS A 51 -24.42 12.43 -25.41
C CYS A 51 -25.40 11.28 -25.69
N SER A 52 -25.26 10.16 -24.97
CA SER A 52 -26.18 9.02 -25.09
C SER A 52 -27.62 9.37 -24.66
N SER A 53 -27.81 10.29 -23.71
CA SER A 53 -29.17 10.72 -23.34
C SER A 53 -29.81 11.56 -24.47
N VAL A 54 -29.02 12.38 -25.15
CA VAL A 54 -29.49 13.20 -26.29
C VAL A 54 -29.92 12.31 -27.45
N THR A 55 -29.18 11.24 -27.76
CA THR A 55 -29.56 10.31 -28.84
C THR A 55 -30.89 9.61 -28.57
N VAL A 56 -31.23 9.31 -27.31
CA VAL A 56 -32.55 8.75 -26.95
C VAL A 56 -33.68 9.76 -27.19
N VAL A 57 -33.47 11.04 -26.86
CA VAL A 57 -34.47 12.09 -27.13
C VAL A 57 -34.68 12.27 -28.63
N LEU A 58 -33.59 12.26 -29.42
CA LEU A 58 -33.68 12.33 -30.89
C LEU A 58 -34.39 11.11 -31.49
N ALA A 59 -34.17 9.91 -30.92
CA ALA A 59 -34.90 8.71 -31.31
C ALA A 59 -36.41 8.84 -31.03
N LEU A 60 -36.78 9.40 -29.87
CA LEU A 60 -38.17 9.64 -29.51
C LEU A 60 -38.84 10.64 -30.45
N GLU A 61 -38.19 11.75 -30.78
CA GLU A 61 -38.73 12.75 -31.71
C GLU A 61 -38.88 12.17 -33.12
N ALA A 62 -37.90 11.42 -33.62
CA ALA A 62 -38.01 10.71 -34.89
C ALA A 62 -39.17 9.69 -34.90
N ALA A 63 -39.39 8.98 -33.78
CA ALA A 63 -40.49 8.04 -33.64
C ALA A 63 -41.86 8.76 -33.62
N ARG A 64 -41.96 9.93 -32.96
CA ARG A 64 -43.18 10.75 -32.93
C ARG A 64 -43.62 11.21 -34.32
N VAL A 65 -42.67 11.56 -35.19
CA VAL A 65 -42.96 11.92 -36.59
C VAL A 65 -42.98 10.71 -37.54
N ASN A 66 -43.12 9.49 -37.01
CA ASN A 66 -43.17 8.23 -37.77
C ASN A 66 -41.95 7.96 -38.69
N ARG A 67 -40.79 8.56 -38.41
CA ARG A 67 -39.54 8.32 -39.14
C ARG A 67 -38.79 7.13 -38.55
N VAL A 68 -39.33 5.94 -38.77
CA VAL A 68 -38.82 4.68 -38.18
C VAL A 68 -37.35 4.41 -38.48
N GLY A 69 -36.89 4.71 -39.70
CA GLY A 69 -35.48 4.53 -40.08
C GLY A 69 -34.53 5.39 -39.25
N GLN A 70 -34.88 6.67 -39.04
CA GLN A 70 -34.10 7.60 -38.22
C GLN A 70 -34.16 7.20 -36.74
N ALA A 71 -35.33 6.81 -36.23
CA ALA A 71 -35.48 6.34 -34.85
C ALA A 71 -34.59 5.13 -34.55
N LYS A 72 -34.55 4.14 -35.46
CA LYS A 72 -33.65 2.97 -35.35
C LYS A 72 -32.17 3.37 -35.35
N GLY A 73 -31.78 4.31 -36.22
CA GLY A 73 -30.41 4.83 -36.26
C GLY A 73 -29.99 5.47 -34.93
N TRP A 74 -30.85 6.29 -34.33
CA TRP A 74 -30.57 6.92 -33.04
C TRP A 74 -30.55 5.94 -31.86
N ILE A 75 -31.38 4.89 -31.88
CA ILE A 75 -31.30 3.80 -30.89
C ILE A 75 -29.98 3.04 -31.03
N ALA A 76 -29.55 2.74 -32.27
CA ALA A 76 -28.26 2.09 -32.51
C ALA A 76 -27.08 2.96 -32.03
N ALA A 77 -27.14 4.28 -32.25
CA ALA A 77 -26.15 5.22 -31.72
C ALA A 77 -26.11 5.22 -30.19
N THR A 78 -27.27 5.22 -29.53
CA THR A 78 -27.38 5.09 -28.06
C THR A 78 -26.70 3.80 -27.57
N LEU A 79 -26.99 2.66 -28.23
CA LEU A 79 -26.39 1.38 -27.85
C LEU A 79 -24.86 1.40 -28.01
N LEU A 80 -24.35 1.97 -29.10
CA LEU A 80 -22.91 2.10 -29.35
C LEU A 80 -22.24 2.95 -28.25
N LEU A 81 -22.83 4.09 -27.89
CA LEU A 81 -22.32 4.94 -26.80
C LEU A 81 -22.35 4.21 -25.46
N GLY A 82 -23.38 3.39 -25.20
CA GLY A 82 -23.44 2.51 -24.03
C GLY A 82 -22.30 1.47 -24.02
N CYS A 83 -21.97 0.88 -25.17
CA CYS A 83 -20.82 -0.03 -25.28
C CYS A 83 -19.49 0.68 -25.03
N VAL A 84 -19.32 1.91 -25.52
CA VAL A 84 -18.13 2.74 -25.22
C VAL A 84 -18.03 3.00 -23.72
N PHE A 85 -19.14 3.36 -23.06
CA PHE A 85 -19.17 3.57 -21.61
C PHE A 85 -18.73 2.32 -20.83
N LEU A 86 -19.24 1.15 -21.22
CA LEU A 86 -18.86 -0.13 -20.60
C LEU A 86 -17.39 -0.48 -20.86
N GLY A 87 -16.87 -0.22 -22.06
CA GLY A 87 -15.46 -0.42 -22.39
C GLY A 87 -14.52 0.42 -21.52
N VAL A 88 -14.85 1.70 -21.32
CA VAL A 88 -14.10 2.58 -20.42
C VAL A 88 -14.15 2.06 -18.97
N LYS A 89 -15.32 1.61 -18.49
CA LYS A 89 -15.45 1.03 -17.14
C LYS A 89 -14.68 -0.27 -16.97
N ALA A 90 -14.67 -1.14 -17.97
CA ALA A 90 -13.88 -2.37 -17.95
C ALA A 90 -12.39 -2.05 -17.82
N TYR A 91 -11.89 -1.08 -18.59
CA TYR A 91 -10.51 -0.60 -18.50
C TYR A 91 -10.17 -0.04 -17.10
N GLU A 92 -11.00 0.86 -16.55
CA GLU A 92 -10.79 1.41 -15.21
C GLU A 92 -10.77 0.32 -14.13
N TYR A 93 -11.67 -0.66 -14.22
CA TYR A 93 -11.76 -1.73 -13.23
C TYR A 93 -10.61 -2.72 -13.35
N GLN A 94 -10.17 -3.05 -14.56
CA GLN A 94 -8.98 -3.87 -14.76
C GLN A 94 -7.75 -3.19 -14.16
N ALA A 95 -7.60 -1.88 -14.36
CA ALA A 95 -6.55 -1.11 -13.71
C ALA A 95 -6.66 -1.21 -12.19
N LYS A 96 -7.84 -1.01 -11.59
CA LYS A 96 -8.03 -1.14 -10.12
C LYS A 96 -7.73 -2.53 -9.58
N PHE A 97 -8.13 -3.59 -10.30
CA PHE A 97 -7.81 -4.97 -9.92
C PHE A 97 -6.32 -5.26 -9.99
N SER A 98 -5.60 -4.68 -10.95
CA SER A 98 -4.14 -4.79 -11.01
C SER A 98 -3.42 -4.07 -9.85
N HIS A 99 -4.07 -3.06 -9.26
CA HIS A 99 -3.59 -2.34 -8.06
C HIS A 99 -4.09 -2.98 -6.75
N GLY A 100 -4.70 -4.16 -6.80
CA GLY A 100 -5.15 -4.88 -5.60
C GLY A 100 -6.37 -4.24 -4.91
N ILE A 101 -7.17 -3.45 -5.64
CA ILE A 101 -8.39 -2.84 -5.11
C ILE A 101 -9.58 -3.75 -5.46
N TYR A 102 -9.98 -4.59 -4.51
CA TYR A 102 -11.07 -5.54 -4.67
C TYR A 102 -12.31 -5.18 -3.83
N PRO A 103 -13.53 -5.49 -4.32
CA PRO A 103 -14.76 -5.31 -3.55
C PRO A 103 -14.97 -6.39 -2.47
N GLN A 104 -14.25 -7.52 -2.56
CA GLN A 104 -14.34 -8.65 -1.62
C GLN A 104 -12.96 -8.92 -0.99
N LYS A 105 -12.93 -9.58 0.17
CA LYS A 105 -11.70 -10.01 0.84
C LYS A 105 -10.80 -10.85 -0.12
N PRO A 106 -9.47 -10.64 -0.13
CA PRO A 106 -8.69 -9.72 0.71
C PRO A 106 -9.01 -8.25 0.41
N HIS A 107 -9.20 -7.45 1.46
CA HIS A 107 -9.65 -6.05 1.34
C HIS A 107 -8.67 -5.25 0.47
N SER A 108 -9.15 -4.17 -0.18
CA SER A 108 -8.27 -3.35 -1.01
C SER A 108 -7.00 -2.95 -0.26
N LEU A 109 -5.85 -3.12 -0.90
CA LEU A 109 -4.52 -2.86 -0.33
C LEU A 109 -4.23 -1.38 -0.02
N ILE A 110 -5.26 -0.53 -0.09
CA ILE A 110 -5.23 0.91 0.20
C ILE A 110 -4.82 1.16 1.66
N TYR A 111 -5.30 0.34 2.60
CA TYR A 111 -4.97 0.44 4.03
C TYR A 111 -3.86 -0.52 4.47
N GLU A 112 -3.36 -1.36 3.56
CA GLU A 112 -2.20 -2.23 3.78
C GLU A 112 -0.93 -1.61 3.19
N LYS A 113 -0.86 -0.27 3.17
CA LYS A 113 0.38 0.43 2.90
C LYS A 113 1.14 0.57 4.22
N PRO A 114 2.37 0.07 4.32
CA PRO A 114 3.24 0.36 5.44
C PRO A 114 3.67 1.83 5.36
N ASP A 115 2.80 2.70 5.87
CA ASP A 115 3.02 4.13 6.03
C ASP A 115 3.20 4.49 7.51
N LEU A 116 3.45 5.78 7.80
CA LEU A 116 3.64 6.23 9.17
C LEU A 116 2.37 6.00 10.02
N ALA A 117 1.19 6.13 9.42
CA ALA A 117 -0.09 5.87 10.07
C ALA A 117 -0.18 4.39 10.50
N TYR A 118 0.16 3.45 9.62
CA TYR A 118 0.23 2.02 9.90
C TYR A 118 1.11 1.72 11.12
N ALA A 119 2.34 2.26 11.17
CA ALA A 119 3.23 2.05 12.31
C ALA A 119 2.66 2.62 13.62
N SER A 120 2.05 3.81 13.58
CA SER A 120 1.41 4.41 14.76
C SER A 120 0.22 3.59 15.26
N MET A 121 -0.58 3.02 14.34
CA MET A 121 -1.72 2.16 14.68
C MET A 121 -1.26 0.83 15.28
N VAL A 122 -0.20 0.22 14.72
CA VAL A 122 0.42 -0.97 15.28
C VAL A 122 0.92 -0.70 16.70
N ARG A 123 1.63 0.42 16.91
CA ARG A 123 2.10 0.82 18.24
C ARG A 123 0.93 0.99 19.21
N GLN A 124 -0.10 1.74 18.83
CA GLN A 124 -1.27 1.99 19.67
C GLN A 124 -2.00 0.69 20.02
N SER A 125 -2.13 -0.24 19.06
CA SER A 125 -2.77 -1.55 19.28
C SER A 125 -1.98 -2.42 20.26
N LEU A 126 -0.65 -2.44 20.12
CA LEU A 126 0.24 -3.16 21.04
C LEU A 126 0.21 -2.54 22.45
N GLU A 127 0.21 -1.21 22.57
CA GLU A 127 0.08 -0.52 23.86
C GLU A 127 -1.27 -0.80 24.52
N ALA A 128 -2.36 -0.75 23.77
CA ALA A 128 -3.69 -1.09 24.28
C ALA A 128 -3.76 -2.56 24.75
N HIS A 129 -3.07 -3.48 24.07
CA HIS A 129 -2.97 -4.87 24.51
C HIS A 129 -2.13 -5.01 25.78
N GLN A 130 -0.99 -4.31 25.86
CA GLN A 130 -0.13 -4.28 27.05
C GLN A 130 -0.88 -3.75 28.28
N VAL A 131 -1.64 -2.66 28.14
CA VAL A 131 -2.44 -2.08 29.23
C VAL A 131 -3.53 -3.02 29.70
N ARG A 132 -4.19 -3.75 28.78
CA ARG A 132 -5.20 -4.75 29.14
C ARG A 132 -4.59 -5.88 29.97
N LEU A 133 -3.47 -6.43 29.52
CA LEU A 133 -2.76 -7.51 30.20
C LEU A 133 -2.19 -7.06 31.56
N ALA A 134 -1.67 -5.83 31.64
CA ALA A 134 -1.16 -5.25 32.89
C ALA A 134 -2.24 -4.97 33.95
N ARG A 135 -3.51 -4.93 33.55
CA ARG A 135 -4.66 -4.73 34.45
C ARG A 135 -5.15 -6.05 35.07
N ALA A 136 -4.67 -7.20 34.59
CA ALA A 136 -5.01 -8.49 35.17
C ALA A 136 -4.41 -8.61 36.58
N GLU A 137 -5.25 -8.88 37.57
CA GLU A 137 -4.85 -8.95 38.98
C GLU A 137 -4.06 -10.22 39.31
N ASN A 138 -4.29 -11.30 38.55
CA ASN A 138 -3.53 -12.56 38.59
C ASN A 138 -3.30 -13.09 37.16
N PRO A 139 -2.28 -12.59 36.44
CA PRO A 139 -2.03 -12.99 35.06
C PRO A 139 -1.52 -14.42 34.99
N SER A 140 -2.12 -15.21 34.10
CA SER A 140 -1.66 -16.56 33.76
C SER A 140 -0.26 -16.54 33.15
N THR A 141 0.44 -17.68 33.15
CA THR A 141 1.77 -17.81 32.52
C THR A 141 1.76 -17.36 31.05
N ASP A 142 0.69 -17.68 30.32
CA ASP A 142 0.51 -17.26 28.92
C ASP A 142 0.34 -15.73 28.79
N GLU A 143 -0.41 -15.09 29.69
CA GLU A 143 -0.55 -13.62 29.70
C GLU A 143 0.77 -12.91 30.06
N GLN A 144 1.59 -13.52 30.93
CA GLN A 144 2.93 -13.02 31.25
C GLN A 144 3.87 -13.12 30.06
N ASP A 145 3.84 -14.23 29.32
CA ASP A 145 4.59 -14.43 28.09
C ASP A 145 4.14 -13.45 27.00
N GLN A 146 2.83 -13.28 26.83
CA GLN A 146 2.25 -12.30 25.90
C GLN A 146 2.65 -10.86 26.25
N LEU A 147 2.71 -10.51 27.54
CA LEU A 147 3.16 -9.19 28.01
C LEU A 147 4.64 -8.96 27.67
N ALA A 148 5.49 -9.98 27.86
CA ALA A 148 6.92 -9.93 27.53
C ALA A 148 7.15 -9.79 26.01
N VAL A 149 6.42 -10.56 25.20
CA VAL A 149 6.48 -10.49 23.73
C VAL A 149 5.98 -9.14 23.24
N THR A 150 4.82 -8.68 23.72
CA THR A 150 4.24 -7.38 23.35
C THR A 150 5.19 -6.23 23.68
N GLY A 151 5.80 -6.24 24.88
CA GLY A 151 6.78 -5.25 25.29
C GLY A 151 8.08 -5.29 24.47
N THR A 152 8.45 -6.45 23.93
CA THR A 152 9.61 -6.62 23.04
C THR A 152 9.31 -6.07 21.65
N LEU A 153 8.16 -6.40 21.08
CA LEU A 153 7.67 -5.91 19.79
C LEU A 153 7.53 -4.38 19.79
N LEU A 154 6.98 -3.82 20.87
CA LEU A 154 6.81 -2.37 21.00
C LEU A 154 8.14 -1.62 20.99
N ARG A 155 9.12 -2.11 21.77
CA ARG A 155 10.43 -1.46 21.96
C ARG A 155 11.35 -1.61 20.76
N HIS A 156 11.40 -2.78 20.15
CA HIS A 156 12.40 -3.10 19.12
C HIS A 156 11.87 -2.98 17.70
N PHE A 157 10.55 -3.03 17.49
CA PHE A 157 9.95 -3.00 16.16
C PHE A 157 9.07 -1.77 15.94
N ALA A 158 7.98 -1.62 16.72
CA ALA A 158 6.97 -0.59 16.42
C ALA A 158 7.48 0.85 16.60
N ARG A 159 8.05 1.19 17.78
CA ARG A 159 8.54 2.56 18.05
C ARG A 159 9.71 2.97 17.15
N PRO A 160 10.75 2.15 16.95
CA PRO A 160 11.85 2.51 16.06
C PRO A 160 11.40 2.65 14.61
N ALA A 161 10.45 1.84 14.14
CA ALA A 161 9.90 1.95 12.80
C ALA A 161 9.16 3.26 12.57
N GLU A 162 8.30 3.66 13.51
CA GLU A 162 7.58 4.94 13.47
C GLU A 162 8.55 6.13 13.49
N LEU A 163 9.53 6.14 14.40
CA LEU A 163 10.55 7.19 14.51
C LEU A 163 11.40 7.30 13.24
N THR A 164 11.85 6.17 12.71
CA THR A 164 12.66 6.14 11.49
C THR A 164 11.86 6.60 10.27
N ALA A 165 10.59 6.23 10.19
CA ALA A 165 9.69 6.67 9.14
C ALA A 165 9.36 8.16 9.23
N ALA A 166 9.23 8.71 10.44
CA ALA A 166 8.98 10.13 10.65
C ALA A 166 10.22 10.99 10.33
N GLN A 167 11.43 10.46 10.53
CA GLN A 167 12.69 11.18 10.34
C GLN A 167 13.33 11.01 8.96
N SER A 168 13.13 9.85 8.31
CA SER A 168 13.74 9.55 7.02
C SER A 168 12.86 10.02 5.86
N GLY A 169 13.43 10.83 4.96
CA GLY A 169 12.83 11.07 3.65
C GLY A 169 12.51 9.75 2.92
N ASN A 170 11.40 9.77 2.17
CA ASN A 170 10.58 8.66 1.64
C ASN A 170 11.16 7.23 1.55
N GLN A 171 12.41 7.01 1.13
CA GLN A 171 12.92 5.66 0.84
C GLN A 171 13.30 4.82 2.07
N GLN A 172 14.06 5.37 3.03
CA GLN A 172 14.51 4.58 4.20
C GLN A 172 13.37 4.30 5.18
N GLY A 173 12.46 5.26 5.35
CA GLY A 173 11.25 5.08 6.16
C GLY A 173 10.35 3.96 5.61
N GLN A 174 10.09 3.97 4.30
CA GLN A 174 9.30 2.93 3.65
C GLN A 174 9.87 1.53 3.83
N VAL A 175 11.19 1.35 3.79
CA VAL A 175 11.83 0.05 4.00
C VAL A 175 11.52 -0.51 5.40
N VAL A 176 11.68 0.32 6.43
CA VAL A 176 11.46 -0.13 7.82
C VAL A 176 9.99 -0.42 8.06
N LEU A 177 9.10 0.40 7.52
CA LEU A 177 7.66 0.16 7.58
C LEU A 177 7.28 -1.12 6.83
N ASN A 178 7.86 -1.38 5.66
CA ASN A 178 7.64 -2.60 4.89
C ASN A 178 8.06 -3.84 5.68
N ARG A 179 9.18 -3.79 6.40
CA ARG A 179 9.63 -4.89 7.27
C ARG A 179 8.69 -5.10 8.45
N LEU A 180 8.19 -4.02 9.06
CA LEU A 180 7.18 -4.09 10.11
C LEU A 180 5.90 -4.76 9.62
N ALA A 181 5.40 -4.35 8.45
CA ALA A 181 4.20 -4.94 7.86
C ALA A 181 4.38 -6.42 7.49
N ALA A 182 5.53 -6.78 6.92
CA ALA A 182 5.83 -8.18 6.59
C ALA A 182 5.92 -9.08 7.84
N ALA A 183 6.34 -8.55 8.98
CA ALA A 183 6.40 -9.28 10.25
C ALA A 183 5.02 -9.50 10.88
N ILE A 184 4.10 -8.55 10.69
CA ILE A 184 2.76 -8.58 11.31
C ILE A 184 1.74 -9.31 10.42
N MET A 185 1.81 -9.10 9.11
CA MET A 185 0.97 -9.76 8.12
C MET A 185 1.85 -10.49 7.09
N PRO A 186 2.08 -11.80 7.25
CA PRO A 186 2.93 -12.58 6.34
C PRO A 186 2.28 -12.86 4.95
N HIS A 187 1.32 -12.06 4.51
CA HIS A 187 0.74 -12.13 3.16
C HIS A 187 1.58 -11.41 2.08
N GLY A 188 2.87 -11.16 2.35
CA GLY A 188 3.83 -10.49 1.47
C GLY A 188 4.12 -11.21 0.14
N ASP A 189 3.45 -12.32 -0.16
CA ASP A 189 3.59 -13.02 -1.43
C ASP A 189 2.69 -12.44 -2.54
N GLN A 190 1.70 -11.60 -2.21
CA GLN A 190 0.69 -11.11 -3.16
C GLN A 190 0.97 -9.72 -3.77
N MET A 191 2.10 -9.08 -3.49
CA MET A 191 2.40 -7.73 -3.98
C MET A 191 3.54 -7.70 -5.01
N PRO A 192 3.25 -7.72 -6.33
CA PRO A 192 4.25 -7.61 -7.40
C PRO A 192 5.13 -6.36 -7.28
N VAL A 193 4.56 -5.27 -6.79
CA VAL A 193 5.26 -4.00 -6.56
C VAL A 193 6.26 -4.13 -5.40
N GLN A 194 5.90 -4.85 -4.35
CA GLN A 194 6.74 -5.05 -3.17
C GLN A 194 7.90 -6.00 -3.45
N ARG A 195 7.69 -7.06 -4.26
CA ARG A 195 8.79 -7.89 -4.77
C ARG A 195 9.82 -7.07 -5.54
N LYS A 196 9.39 -6.17 -6.45
CA LYS A 196 10.31 -5.30 -7.20
C LYS A 196 11.10 -4.35 -6.30
N LEU A 197 10.45 -3.74 -5.30
CA LEU A 197 11.12 -2.86 -4.33
C LEU A 197 12.13 -3.61 -3.46
N LEU A 198 11.76 -4.80 -2.97
CA LEU A 198 12.66 -5.68 -2.21
C LEU A 198 13.85 -6.15 -3.04
N GLU A 199 13.65 -6.49 -4.31
CA GLU A 199 14.74 -6.85 -5.23
C GLU A 199 15.69 -5.67 -5.46
N GLN A 200 15.17 -4.46 -5.65
CA GLN A 200 15.98 -3.25 -5.80
C GLN A 200 16.81 -2.96 -4.54
N GLU A 201 16.20 -3.09 -3.36
CA GLU A 201 16.89 -2.89 -2.09
C GLU A 201 17.96 -3.97 -1.86
N LYS A 202 17.63 -5.23 -2.15
CA LYS A 202 18.58 -6.35 -2.11
C LYS A 202 19.79 -6.07 -3.00
N GLN A 203 19.58 -5.65 -4.24
CA GLN A 203 20.68 -5.27 -5.15
C GLN A 203 21.51 -4.11 -4.61
N LYS A 204 20.88 -3.11 -3.97
CA LYS A 204 21.59 -1.98 -3.37
C LYS A 204 22.44 -2.42 -2.18
N LEU A 205 21.92 -3.33 -1.34
CA LEU A 205 22.65 -3.91 -0.21
C LEU A 205 23.78 -4.82 -0.67
N GLU A 206 23.58 -5.63 -1.71
CA GLU A 206 24.63 -6.45 -2.33
C GLU A 206 25.76 -5.58 -2.87
N LYS A 207 25.46 -4.50 -3.60
CA LYS A 207 26.49 -3.54 -4.05
C LYS A 207 27.26 -2.90 -2.89
N ARG A 208 26.57 -2.57 -1.78
CA ARG A 208 27.23 -2.03 -0.58
C ARG A 208 28.13 -3.07 0.08
N ARG A 209 27.67 -4.32 0.19
CA ARG A 209 28.45 -5.45 0.71
C ARG A 209 29.70 -5.65 -0.14
N ASP A 210 29.55 -5.76 -1.46
CA ASP A 210 30.67 -6.01 -2.37
C ASP A 210 31.68 -4.85 -2.36
N GLY A 211 31.20 -3.61 -2.23
CA GLY A 211 32.04 -2.43 -2.04
C GLY A 211 32.80 -2.42 -0.70
N LEU A 212 32.16 -2.89 0.37
CA LEU A 212 32.81 -3.07 1.68
C LEU A 212 33.85 -4.21 1.61
N ASP A 213 33.53 -5.33 0.99
CA ASP A 213 34.47 -6.45 0.82
C ASP A 213 35.68 -6.06 -0.02
N THR A 214 35.50 -5.24 -1.06
CA THR A 214 36.61 -4.70 -1.86
C THR A 214 37.54 -3.85 -0.98
N LYS A 215 36.98 -3.00 -0.10
CA LYS A 215 37.76 -2.16 0.83
C LYS A 215 38.41 -2.96 1.96
N LEU A 216 37.76 -4.01 2.45
CA LEU A 216 38.22 -4.85 3.54
C LEU A 216 39.25 -5.91 3.09
N SER A 217 39.21 -6.34 1.82
CA SER A 217 40.13 -7.36 1.29
C SER A 217 41.64 -7.01 1.42
N PRO A 218 42.11 -5.79 1.10
CA PRO A 218 43.52 -5.43 1.33
C PRO A 218 43.86 -5.33 2.81
N LEU A 219 42.93 -4.81 3.64
CA LEU A 219 43.13 -4.68 5.09
C LEU A 219 43.22 -6.06 5.76
N ARG A 220 42.38 -7.02 5.38
CA ARG A 220 42.45 -8.42 5.84
C ARG A 220 43.72 -9.12 5.38
N THR A 221 44.20 -8.82 4.17
CA THR A 221 45.47 -9.36 3.66
C THR A 221 46.67 -8.79 4.43
N GLN A 222 46.65 -7.49 4.72
CA GLN A 222 47.65 -6.82 5.55
C GLN A 222 47.63 -7.33 7.00
N GLN A 223 46.44 -7.59 7.55
CA GLN A 223 46.26 -8.17 8.87
C GLN A 223 46.88 -9.57 8.96
N LYS A 224 46.61 -10.44 7.98
CA LYS A 224 47.23 -11.78 7.90
C LYS A 224 48.74 -11.73 7.75
N ALA A 225 49.26 -10.80 6.94
CA ALA A 225 50.70 -10.61 6.76
C ALA A 225 51.38 -10.17 8.07
N LEU A 226 50.78 -9.25 8.82
CA LEU A 226 51.29 -8.79 10.11
C LEU A 226 51.20 -9.88 11.19
N GLN A 227 50.12 -10.67 11.21
CA GLN A 227 49.98 -11.83 12.12
C GLN A 227 51.03 -12.92 11.87
N SER A 228 51.51 -13.07 10.62
CA SER A 228 52.54 -14.06 10.27
C SER A 228 53.97 -13.70 10.68
N ARG A 229 54.23 -12.44 11.10
CA ARG A 229 55.57 -11.95 11.44
C ARG A 229 56.04 -12.26 12.88
N GLY A 230 55.20 -12.91 13.69
CA GLY A 230 55.53 -13.29 15.07
C GLY A 230 55.49 -12.12 16.07
N PRO A 231 55.27 -12.38 17.37
CA PRO A 231 54.99 -11.36 18.39
C PRO A 231 56.22 -10.59 18.91
N GLU A 232 57.40 -10.74 18.30
CA GLU A 232 58.67 -10.28 18.89
C GLU A 232 58.95 -8.77 18.72
N ASN A 233 58.03 -7.99 18.14
CA ASN A 233 58.29 -6.59 17.82
C ASN A 233 57.10 -5.68 18.15
N VAL A 234 57.26 -4.80 19.16
CA VAL A 234 56.25 -3.87 19.71
C VAL A 234 55.63 -2.97 18.62
N ALA A 235 56.40 -2.59 17.61
CA ALA A 235 55.90 -1.82 16.47
C ALA A 235 54.84 -2.57 15.64
N THR A 236 54.87 -3.91 15.66
CA THR A 236 53.93 -4.77 14.93
C THR A 236 52.58 -4.85 15.64
N GLU A 237 52.57 -4.83 16.98
CA GLU A 237 51.34 -4.82 17.78
C GLU A 237 50.57 -3.50 17.64
N GLU A 238 51.29 -2.38 17.63
CA GLU A 238 50.70 -1.05 17.43
C GLU A 238 50.07 -0.92 16.03
N GLN A 239 50.75 -1.42 15.00
CA GLN A 239 50.23 -1.50 13.63
C GLN A 239 49.02 -2.44 13.51
N LEU A 240 48.98 -3.55 14.26
CA LEU A 240 47.82 -4.46 14.28
C LEU A 240 46.60 -3.82 14.93
N SER A 241 46.80 -3.06 16.02
CA SER A 241 45.76 -2.34 16.75
C SER A 241 45.11 -1.24 15.91
N GLU A 242 45.92 -0.41 15.24
CA GLU A 242 45.49 0.59 14.26
C GLU A 242 44.67 -0.03 13.12
N LEU A 243 45.10 -1.18 12.61
CA LEU A 243 44.42 -1.89 11.52
C LEU A 243 43.09 -2.48 11.96
N ASN A 244 43.02 -3.07 13.16
CA ASN A 244 41.79 -3.58 13.75
C ASN A 244 40.75 -2.48 13.96
N LYS A 245 41.17 -1.27 14.36
CA LYS A 245 40.30 -0.08 14.45
C LYS A 245 39.77 0.38 13.09
N LYS A 246 40.52 0.19 12.01
CA LYS A 246 40.09 0.53 10.63
C LYS A 246 39.16 -0.53 10.01
N ILE A 247 39.19 -1.76 10.51
CA ILE A 247 38.35 -2.88 10.07
C ILE A 247 36.98 -2.88 10.78
N ALA A 248 36.94 -2.48 12.05
CA ALA A 248 35.72 -2.32 12.84
C ALA A 248 34.83 -1.17 12.33
#